data_AF-J9GSB4-F1
#
_entry.id   AF-J9GSB4-F1
#
_cell.length_a   1.000
_cell.length_b   1.000
_cell.length_c   1.000
_cell.angle_alpha   90.00
_cell.angle_beta   90.00
_cell.angle_gamma   90.00
#
_symmetry.space_group_name_H-M   'P 1'
#
loop_
_entity.id
_entity.type
_entity.pdbx_description
1 polymer ?
#
loop_
_entity_poly.entity_id
_entity_poly.type
_entity_poly.pdbx_seq_one_letter_code
_entity_poly.pdbx_strand_id
1 'polypeptide(L)' 'DESHVAQAVAKQVGIDEVHAQLLPQQKVECLEEMLEHKHQGAIVYVGDGINDAPVLTIADVGIAMGGLGS' A
#
# COMPACT_ATOMS: atom_id res chain seq x y z
N ASP A 1 -10.72 4.59 0.37
CA ASP A 1 -10.62 6.07 0.48
C ASP A 1 -10.99 6.77 -0.80
N GLU A 2 -11.57 7.96 -0.64
CA GLU A 2 -11.92 8.85 -1.75
C GLU A 2 -10.66 9.46 -2.39
N SER A 3 -10.57 9.43 -3.72
CA SER A 3 -9.37 9.82 -4.46
C SER A 3 -8.91 11.25 -4.20
N HIS A 4 -9.84 12.17 -3.92
CA HIS A 4 -9.50 13.57 -3.63
C HIS A 4 -8.78 13.74 -2.27
N VAL A 5 -9.15 12.94 -1.26
CA VAL A 5 -8.51 12.98 0.07
C VAL A 5 -7.12 12.39 -0.02
N ALA A 6 -6.99 11.23 -0.68
CA ALA A 6 -5.71 10.56 -0.87
C ALA A 6 -4.68 11.45 -1.60
N GLN A 7 -5.10 12.13 -2.68
CA GLN A 7 -4.23 13.05 -3.41
C GLN A 7 -3.85 14.29 -2.59
N ALA A 8 -4.78 14.83 -1.80
CA ALA A 8 -4.51 15.99 -0.96
C ALA A 8 -3.42 15.68 0.10
N VAL A 9 -3.55 14.54 0.77
CA VAL A 9 -2.55 14.07 1.76
C VAL A 9 -1.23 13.77 1.08
N ALA A 10 -1.24 13.03 -0.03
CA ALA A 10 -0.04 12.68 -0.78
C ALA A 10 0.78 13.90 -1.20
N LYS A 11 0.12 14.96 -1.65
CA LYS A 11 0.80 16.22 -2.01
C LYS A 11 1.45 16.90 -0.81
N GLN A 12 0.88 16.78 0.39
CA GLN A 12 1.43 17.37 1.61
C GLN A 12 2.68 16.62 2.09
N VAL A 13 2.72 15.30 1.94
CA VAL A 13 3.84 14.46 2.39
C VAL A 13 4.87 14.14 1.29
N GLY A 14 4.62 14.58 0.05
CA GLY A 14 5.53 14.39 -1.07
C GLY A 14 5.54 12.99 -1.66
N ILE A 15 4.39 12.31 -1.70
CA ILE A 15 4.23 11.01 -2.35
C ILE A 15 4.09 11.20 -3.87
N ASP A 16 4.89 10.46 -4.64
CA ASP A 16 4.94 10.56 -6.10
C ASP A 16 3.73 9.93 -6.81
N GLU A 17 3.22 8.82 -6.27
CA GLU A 17 2.17 8.01 -6.90
C GLU A 17 1.11 7.62 -5.89
N VAL A 18 -0.16 7.78 -6.28
CA VAL A 18 -1.32 7.56 -5.40
C VAL A 18 -2.34 6.71 -6.11
N HIS A 19 -2.64 5.56 -5.53
CA HIS A 19 -3.73 4.69 -5.94
C HIS A 19 -4.82 4.71 -4.86
N ALA A 20 -6.03 5.16 -5.22
CA ALA A 20 -7.15 5.29 -4.30
C ALA A 20 -8.38 4.53 -4.83
N GLN A 21 -9.36 4.29 -3.95
CA GLN A 21 -10.57 3.50 -4.25
C GLN A 21 -10.30 2.06 -4.76
N LEU A 22 -9.13 1.48 -4.41
CA LEU A 22 -8.80 0.11 -4.77
C LEU A 22 -9.58 -0.91 -3.94
N LEU A 23 -10.09 -1.95 -4.60
CA LEU A 23 -10.54 -3.18 -3.96
C LEU A 23 -9.35 -3.97 -3.41
N PRO A 24 -9.55 -4.89 -2.44
CA PRO A 24 -8.47 -5.70 -1.87
C PRO A 24 -7.65 -6.44 -2.94
N GLN A 25 -8.30 -6.96 -3.99
CA GLN A 25 -7.63 -7.65 -5.09
C GLN A 25 -6.74 -6.69 -5.90
N GLN A 26 -7.23 -5.49 -6.18
CA GLN A 26 -6.50 -4.49 -6.96
C GLN A 26 -5.26 -3.98 -6.21
N LYS A 27 -5.29 -3.97 -4.86
CA LYS A 27 -4.09 -3.67 -4.05
C LYS A 27 -3.00 -4.73 -4.25
N VAL A 28 -3.39 -6.00 -4.36
CA VAL A 28 -2.47 -7.12 -4.61
C VAL A 28 -1.89 -7.01 -6.02
N GLU A 29 -2.73 -6.83 -7.03
CA GLU A 29 -2.30 -6.66 -8.43
C GLU A 29 -1.30 -5.50 -8.57
N CYS A 30 -1.57 -4.36 -7.93
CA CYS A 30 -0.66 -3.21 -7.94
C CYS A 30 0.70 -3.54 -7.31
N LEU A 31 0.73 -4.30 -6.22
CA LEU A 31 1.97 -4.73 -5.59
C LEU A 31 2.73 -5.73 -6.47
N GLU A 32 2.04 -6.68 -7.09
CA GLU A 32 2.64 -7.65 -8.03
C GLU A 32 3.24 -6.92 -9.25
N GLU A 33 2.52 -5.97 -9.84
CA GLU A 33 3.05 -5.13 -10.92
C GLU A 33 4.30 -4.37 -10.47
N MET A 34 4.31 -3.81 -9.25
CA MET A 34 5.50 -3.13 -8.71
C MET A 34 6.68 -4.09 -8.52
N LEU A 35 6.43 -5.32 -8.05
CA LEU A 35 7.47 -6.35 -7.89
C LEU A 35 8.04 -6.79 -9.25
N GLU A 36 7.20 -6.94 -10.27
CA GLU A 36 7.61 -7.31 -11.62
C GLU A 36 8.41 -6.20 -12.32
N HIS A 37 8.01 -4.94 -12.14
CA HIS A 37 8.61 -3.82 -12.88
C HIS A 37 9.80 -3.18 -12.15
N LYS A 38 9.89 -3.25 -10.81
CA LYS A 38 10.99 -2.68 -10.03
C LYS A 38 12.01 -3.75 -9.63
N HIS A 39 12.78 -4.25 -10.60
CA HIS A 39 13.92 -5.14 -10.40
C HIS A 39 15.12 -4.55 -9.60
N GLN A 40 14.97 -3.42 -8.89
CA GLN A 40 16.09 -2.71 -8.24
C GLN A 40 15.83 -2.30 -6.79
N GLY A 41 15.06 -3.07 -6.02
CA GLY A 41 14.96 -2.84 -4.58
C GLY A 41 14.01 -3.79 -3.86
N ALA A 42 14.11 -3.82 -2.53
CA ALA A 42 13.12 -4.48 -1.69
C ALA A 42 11.89 -3.56 -1.52
N ILE A 43 10.70 -4.12 -1.63
CA ILE A 43 9.45 -3.42 -1.38
C ILE A 43 9.07 -3.53 0.08
N VAL A 44 8.90 -2.37 0.73
CA VAL A 44 8.39 -2.27 2.09
C VAL A 44 6.91 -1.89 2.02
N TYR A 45 6.04 -2.74 2.55
CA TYR A 45 4.62 -2.45 2.67
C TYR A 45 4.26 -2.14 4.12
N VAL A 46 3.54 -1.04 4.33
CA VAL A 46 3.07 -0.62 5.66
C VAL A 46 1.55 -0.58 5.66
N GLY A 47 0.92 -1.31 6.59
CA GLY A 47 -0.53 -1.41 6.66
C GLY A 47 -1.02 -1.67 8.09
N ASP A 48 -2.34 -1.73 8.26
CA ASP A 48 -2.99 -1.93 9.57
C ASP A 48 -2.94 -3.40 10.08
N GLY A 49 -2.53 -4.32 9.21
CA GLY A 49 -2.45 -5.75 9.50
C GLY A 49 -3.79 -6.51 9.47
N ILE A 50 -4.92 -5.80 9.47
CA ILE A 50 -6.26 -6.40 9.47
C ILE A 50 -6.84 -6.40 8.05
N ASN A 51 -6.86 -5.25 7.39
CA ASN A 51 -7.42 -5.10 6.03
C ASN A 51 -6.38 -5.43 4.96
N ASP A 52 -5.09 -5.26 5.28
CA ASP A 52 -4.00 -5.40 4.33
C ASP A 52 -3.15 -6.66 4.53
N ALA A 53 -3.69 -7.66 5.25
CA ALA A 53 -3.04 -8.95 5.49
C ALA A 53 -2.53 -9.67 4.22
N PRO A 54 -3.31 -9.72 3.10
CA PRO A 54 -2.85 -10.33 1.86
C PRO A 54 -1.63 -9.61 1.28
N VAL A 55 -1.62 -8.28 1.34
CA VAL A 55 -0.59 -7.44 0.72
C VAL A 55 0.69 -7.47 1.54
N LEU A 56 0.57 -7.48 2.87
CA LEU A 56 1.69 -7.66 3.80
C LEU A 56 2.46 -8.98 3.61
N THR A 57 1.80 -10.03 3.12
CA THR A 57 2.42 -11.35 2.91
C THR A 57 3.24 -11.41 1.62
N ILE A 58 2.92 -10.56 0.65
CA ILE A 58 3.53 -10.56 -0.69
C ILE A 58 4.75 -9.64 -0.76
N ALA A 59 4.77 -8.59 0.05
CA ALA A 59 5.90 -7.65 0.11
C ALA A 59 7.18 -8.30 0.68
N ASP A 60 8.34 -7.81 0.26
CA ASP A 60 9.64 -8.25 0.80
C ASP A 60 9.76 -7.95 2.30
N VAL A 61 9.21 -6.82 2.73
CA VAL A 61 9.15 -6.40 4.14
C VAL A 61 7.75 -5.86 4.45
N GLY A 62 6.99 -6.58 5.28
CA GLY A 62 5.70 -6.12 5.79
C GLY A 62 5.81 -5.49 7.19
N ILE A 63 5.34 -4.26 7.33
CA ILE A 63 5.22 -3.56 8.62
C ILE A 63 3.72 -3.41 8.93
N ALA A 64 3.22 -4.23 9.84
CA ALA A 64 1.88 -4.06 10.38
C ALA A 64 1.92 -3.05 11.54
N MET A 65 1.31 -1.89 11.34
CA MET A 65 1.05 -0.92 12.40
C MET A 65 -0.11 -1.45 13.24
N GLY A 66 0.22 -2.27 14.25
CA GLY A 66 -0.76 -3.08 14.97
C GLY A 66 -1.85 -2.29 15.71
N GLY A 67 -3.09 -2.72 15.53
CA GLY A 67 -4.00 -3.13 16.61
C GLY A 67 -4.46 -2.12 17.66
N LEU A 68 -4.24 -0.81 17.48
CA LEU A 68 -5.06 0.22 18.14
C LEU A 68 -6.21 0.49 17.15
N GLY A 69 -7.31 -0.25 17.14
CA GLY A 69 -8.15 -0.57 18.29
C GLY A 69 -9.24 0.50 18.42
N SER A 70 -10.15 0.53 17.44
CA SER A 70 -11.31 1.41 17.22
C SER A 70 -11.09 2.73 16.48
#